data_AF-A0A9W5IVL8-F1
#
_entry.id   AF-A0A9W5IVL8-F1
#
_cell.length_a   1.000
_cell.length_b   1.000
_cell.length_c   1.000
_cell.angle_alpha   90.00
_cell.angle_beta   90.00
_cell.angle_gamma   90.00
#
_symmetry.space_group_name_H-M   'P 1'
#
loop_
_entity.id
_entity.type
_entity.pdbx_description
1 polymer ?
#
loop_
_entity_poly.entity_id
_entity_poly.type
_entity_poly.pdbx_seq_one_letter_code
_entity_poly.pdbx_strand_id
1 'polypeptide(L)'
;MKLLSAIVLASAVAVSGAAIAKPAKISNPTVAKKSVTYRCQQGKHVTVTYGFNKQGLTTSASAVVDGKRRFMPIDLDRSDNADTYYGKEGGYVLSTAYMDKKTYRKQPIMITAPDDEIVLKDCSPR
;
A
#
# COMPACT_ATOMS: atom_id res chain seq x y z
N MET A 1 21.78 76.02 -21.13
CA MET A 1 20.82 75.83 -20.04
C MET A 1 20.09 74.51 -20.24
N LYS A 2 20.05 73.69 -19.17
CA LYS A 2 19.02 72.70 -18.80
C LYS A 2 18.82 71.43 -19.66
N LEU A 3 19.37 70.34 -19.09
CA LEU A 3 18.88 68.97 -19.15
C LEU A 3 17.35 68.88 -18.97
N LEU A 4 16.68 67.98 -19.69
CA LEU A 4 15.57 67.19 -19.14
C LEU A 4 15.45 65.82 -19.83
N SER A 5 15.52 64.80 -19.00
CA SER A 5 15.45 63.36 -19.26
C SER A 5 14.05 62.93 -19.71
N ALA A 6 13.96 62.02 -20.68
CA ALA A 6 12.74 61.28 -20.99
C ALA A 6 12.84 59.87 -20.40
N ILE A 7 11.98 59.59 -19.42
CA ILE A 7 11.89 58.30 -18.72
C ILE A 7 11.05 57.35 -19.60
N VAL A 8 11.63 56.21 -19.98
CA VAL A 8 10.94 55.10 -20.65
C VAL A 8 10.14 54.34 -19.60
N LEU A 9 8.80 54.43 -19.65
CA LEU A 9 7.93 53.53 -18.88
C LEU A 9 7.75 52.21 -19.64
N ALA A 10 8.53 51.21 -19.26
CA ALA A 10 8.28 49.83 -19.65
C ALA A 10 7.29 49.19 -18.66
N SER A 11 6.03 49.05 -19.05
CA SER A 11 5.01 48.32 -18.30
C SER A 11 5.22 46.81 -18.48
N ALA A 12 5.87 46.19 -17.49
CA ALA A 12 5.98 44.73 -17.41
C ALA A 12 4.63 44.14 -16.97
N VAL A 13 3.95 43.43 -17.89
CA VAL A 13 2.74 42.66 -17.57
C VAL A 13 3.17 41.37 -16.88
N ALA A 14 3.03 41.31 -15.56
CA ALA A 14 3.30 40.12 -14.79
C ALA A 14 2.21 39.06 -15.05
N VAL A 15 2.53 38.05 -15.85
CA VAL A 15 1.70 36.84 -15.98
C VAL A 15 1.74 36.13 -14.63
N SER A 16 0.65 36.24 -13.89
CA SER A 16 0.48 35.54 -12.61
C SER A 16 0.34 34.04 -12.90
N GLY A 17 1.42 33.30 -12.70
CA GLY A 17 1.40 31.84 -12.76
C GLY A 17 0.55 31.29 -11.62
N ALA A 18 -0.64 30.79 -11.94
CA ALA A 18 -1.41 29.98 -11.00
C ALA A 18 -0.64 28.67 -10.78
N ALA A 19 -0.01 28.53 -9.60
CA ALA A 19 0.56 27.26 -9.17
C ALA A 19 -0.59 26.26 -8.99
N ILE A 20 -0.71 25.31 -9.92
CA ILE A 20 -1.60 24.15 -9.73
C ILE A 20 -1.05 23.37 -8.53
N ALA A 21 -1.77 23.44 -7.41
CA ALA A 21 -1.45 22.65 -6.23
C ALA A 21 -1.47 21.16 -6.61
N LYS A 22 -0.32 20.49 -6.49
CA LYS A 22 -0.28 19.03 -6.62
C LYS A 22 -1.22 18.44 -5.57
N PRO A 23 -2.10 17.49 -5.91
CA PRO A 23 -2.99 16.89 -4.93
C PRO A 23 -2.16 16.36 -3.76
N ALA A 24 -2.55 16.74 -2.54
CA ALA A 24 -1.90 16.26 -1.34
C ALA A 24 -1.95 14.72 -1.35
N LYS A 25 -0.79 14.05 -1.26
CA LYS A 25 -0.79 12.60 -1.03
C LYS A 25 -1.46 12.35 0.31
N ILE A 26 -2.64 11.76 0.30
CA ILE A 26 -3.28 11.24 1.52
C ILE A 26 -2.35 10.16 2.05
N SER A 27 -1.54 10.51 3.05
CA SER A 27 -0.69 9.54 3.72
C SER A 27 -1.56 8.65 4.59
N ASN A 28 -1.48 7.34 4.38
CA ASN A 28 -2.18 6.35 5.20
C ASN A 28 -1.16 5.51 5.98
N PRO A 29 -0.42 6.12 6.93
CA PRO A 29 0.75 5.51 7.54
C PRO A 29 0.36 4.32 8.41
N THR A 30 1.25 3.33 8.43
CA THR A 30 1.17 2.23 9.39
C THR A 30 1.51 2.75 10.78
N VAL A 31 0.61 2.59 11.74
CA VAL A 31 0.79 2.98 13.15
C VAL A 31 0.84 1.80 14.10
N ALA A 32 0.40 0.61 13.66
CA ALA A 32 0.45 -0.62 14.43
C ALA A 32 0.79 -1.81 13.55
N LYS A 33 1.34 -2.87 14.16
CA LYS A 33 1.60 -4.15 13.49
C LYS A 33 1.03 -5.30 14.35
N LYS A 34 0.39 -6.28 13.72
CA LYS A 34 -0.13 -7.49 14.39
C LYS A 34 0.15 -8.72 13.53
N SER A 35 0.46 -9.84 14.18
CA SER A 35 0.79 -11.09 13.48
C SER A 35 -0.27 -12.16 13.69
N VAL A 36 -0.45 -13.00 12.67
CA VAL A 36 -1.29 -14.21 12.67
C VAL A 36 -0.47 -15.35 12.09
N THR A 37 -0.52 -16.51 12.74
CA THR A 37 0.12 -17.74 12.26
C THR A 37 -0.94 -18.63 11.62
N TYR A 38 -0.62 -19.19 10.45
CA TYR A 38 -1.54 -20.00 9.66
C TYR A 38 -1.05 -21.45 9.54
N ARG A 39 -2.00 -22.38 9.35
CA ARG A 39 -1.76 -23.70 8.74
C ARG A 39 -2.28 -23.65 7.32
N CYS A 40 -1.47 -24.08 6.37
CA CYS A 40 -1.82 -24.19 4.97
C CYS A 40 -1.90 -25.66 4.55
N GLN A 41 -2.33 -25.91 3.32
CA GLN A 41 -2.22 -27.22 2.70
C GLN A 41 -0.77 -27.73 2.68
N GLN A 42 -0.61 -29.05 2.47
CA GLN A 42 0.68 -29.73 2.47
C GLN A 42 1.46 -29.61 3.80
N GLY A 43 0.75 -29.30 4.89
CA GLY A 43 1.37 -29.11 6.21
C GLY A 43 2.20 -27.82 6.33
N LYS A 44 2.20 -26.95 5.31
CA LYS A 44 2.97 -25.70 5.32
C LYS A 44 2.46 -24.73 6.39
N HIS A 45 3.36 -23.88 6.88
CA HIS A 45 3.10 -22.92 7.95
C HIS A 45 3.69 -21.55 7.60
N VAL A 46 2.96 -20.48 7.91
CA VAL A 46 3.43 -19.12 7.70
C VAL A 46 2.92 -18.21 8.82
N THR A 47 3.77 -17.29 9.26
CA THR A 47 3.35 -16.17 10.12
C THR A 47 3.35 -14.90 9.29
N VAL A 48 2.19 -14.25 9.20
CA VAL A 48 2.02 -12.99 8.49
C VAL A 48 1.86 -11.86 9.50
N THR A 49 2.66 -10.81 9.34
CA THR A 49 2.53 -9.56 10.09
C THR A 49 1.84 -8.52 9.22
N TYR A 50 0.67 -8.06 9.67
CA TYR A 50 -0.09 -7.00 9.03
C TYR A 50 0.21 -5.64 9.65
N GLY A 51 0.41 -4.63 8.82
CA GLY A 51 0.41 -3.23 9.24
C GLY A 51 -1.00 -2.67 9.26
N PHE A 52 -1.30 -1.78 10.21
CA PHE A 52 -2.59 -1.11 10.34
C PHE A 52 -2.43 0.40 10.43
N ASN A 53 -3.35 1.14 9.83
CA ASN A 53 -3.47 2.59 10.00
C ASN A 53 -4.27 2.96 11.26
N LYS A 54 -4.47 4.26 11.49
CA LYS A 54 -5.24 4.77 12.65
C LYS A 54 -6.71 4.36 12.62
N GLN A 55 -7.29 4.18 11.42
CA GLN A 55 -8.66 3.71 11.24
C GLN A 55 -8.82 2.20 11.52
N GLY A 56 -7.72 1.46 11.65
CA GLY A 56 -7.74 0.01 11.83
C GLY A 56 -7.92 -0.79 10.54
N LEU A 57 -7.70 -0.17 9.39
CA LEU A 57 -7.57 -0.85 8.10
C LEU A 57 -6.12 -1.29 7.90
N THR A 58 -5.94 -2.39 7.18
CA THR A 58 -4.60 -2.89 6.87
C THR A 58 -3.90 -2.03 5.82
N THR A 59 -2.57 -1.97 5.90
CA THR A 59 -1.73 -1.19 4.99
C THR A 59 -0.67 -2.03 4.29
N SER A 60 -0.35 -3.21 4.85
CA SER A 60 0.67 -4.11 4.35
C SER A 60 0.54 -5.48 4.99
N ALA A 61 1.14 -6.48 4.34
CA ALA A 61 1.40 -7.81 4.87
C ALA A 61 2.90 -8.12 4.71
N SER A 62 3.47 -8.85 5.68
CA SER A 62 4.84 -9.35 5.57
C SER A 62 4.95 -10.76 6.12
N ALA A 63 5.62 -11.63 5.37
CA ALA A 63 5.82 -13.03 5.70
C ALA A 63 7.23 -13.48 5.28
N VAL A 64 7.74 -14.56 5.86
CA VAL A 64 8.93 -15.24 5.33
C VAL A 64 8.46 -16.32 4.38
N VAL A 65 8.86 -16.22 3.11
CA VAL A 65 8.55 -17.17 2.04
C VAL A 65 9.86 -17.50 1.34
N ASP A 66 10.16 -18.79 1.22
CA ASP A 66 11.42 -19.33 0.69
C ASP A 66 12.66 -18.74 1.39
N GLY A 67 12.61 -18.71 2.73
CA GLY A 67 13.69 -18.21 3.59
C GLY A 67 13.89 -16.70 3.56
N LYS A 68 13.15 -15.95 2.74
CA LYS A 68 13.28 -14.49 2.61
C LYS A 68 12.05 -13.76 3.10
N ARG A 69 12.25 -12.65 3.82
CA ARG A 69 11.14 -11.77 4.21
C ARG A 69 10.59 -11.06 2.98
N ARG A 70 9.31 -11.28 2.70
CA ARG A 70 8.53 -10.59 1.68
C ARG A 70 7.73 -9.49 2.35
N PHE A 71 7.79 -8.28 1.81
CA PHE A 71 6.96 -7.16 2.22
C PHE A 71 6.02 -6.83 1.07
N MET A 72 4.73 -6.87 1.34
CA MET A 72 3.66 -6.74 0.36
C MET A 72 2.78 -5.56 0.81
N PRO A 73 2.90 -4.37 0.20
CA PRO A 73 1.99 -3.26 0.50
C PRO A 73 0.57 -3.62 0.07
N ILE A 74 -0.45 -3.05 0.70
CA ILE A 74 -1.83 -3.22 0.23
C ILE A 74 -1.95 -2.69 -1.21
N ASP A 75 -2.68 -3.42 -2.04
CA ASP A 75 -2.99 -3.04 -3.41
C ASP A 75 -4.41 -2.49 -3.47
N LEU A 76 -4.52 -1.15 -3.46
CA LEU A 76 -5.80 -0.47 -3.45
C LEU A 76 -6.49 -0.45 -4.83
N ASP A 77 -5.75 -0.76 -5.90
CA ASP A 77 -6.33 -0.81 -7.25
C ASP A 77 -7.06 -2.16 -7.47
N ARG A 78 -6.64 -3.21 -6.75
CA ARG A 78 -7.27 -4.56 -6.81
C ARG A 78 -8.17 -4.91 -5.62
N SER A 79 -8.00 -4.26 -4.47
CA SER A 79 -8.81 -4.56 -3.28
C SER A 79 -10.16 -3.85 -3.33
N ASP A 80 -11.20 -4.50 -2.81
CA ASP A 80 -12.54 -3.96 -2.71
C ASP A 80 -13.19 -4.27 -1.35
N ASN A 81 -14.53 -4.26 -1.28
CA ASN A 81 -15.28 -4.52 -0.05
C ASN A 81 -15.40 -6.01 0.29
N ALA A 82 -15.10 -6.92 -0.64
CA ALA A 82 -15.15 -8.36 -0.44
C ALA A 82 -13.75 -8.94 -0.26
N ASP A 83 -12.79 -8.52 -1.10
CA ASP A 83 -11.45 -9.09 -1.18
C ASP A 83 -10.35 -8.05 -0.94
N THR A 84 -9.24 -8.49 -0.38
CA THR A 84 -8.06 -7.67 -0.09
C THR A 84 -6.81 -8.33 -0.65
N TYR A 85 -6.05 -7.56 -1.43
CA TYR A 85 -4.80 -7.98 -2.05
C TYR A 85 -3.63 -7.17 -1.50
N TYR A 86 -2.50 -7.85 -1.30
CA TYR A 86 -1.23 -7.23 -0.93
C TYR A 86 -0.16 -7.68 -1.90
N GLY A 87 0.75 -6.78 -2.27
CA GLY A 87 1.80 -7.04 -3.25
C GLY A 87 1.46 -6.40 -4.60
N LYS A 88 2.39 -6.50 -5.53
CA LYS A 88 2.23 -5.99 -6.90
C LYS A 88 2.35 -7.14 -7.88
N GLU A 89 1.81 -6.94 -9.08
CA GLU A 89 2.04 -7.83 -10.21
C GLU A 89 3.55 -8.06 -10.44
N GLY A 90 3.93 -9.28 -10.81
CA GLY A 90 5.34 -9.71 -10.91
C GLY A 90 6.06 -9.87 -9.56
N GLY A 91 5.36 -9.78 -8.44
CA GLY A 91 5.86 -10.02 -7.09
C GLY A 91 5.06 -11.11 -6.36
N TYR A 92 5.42 -11.37 -5.10
CA TYR A 92 4.54 -12.19 -4.25
C TYR A 92 3.25 -11.42 -3.95
N VAL A 93 2.13 -12.12 -4.04
CA VAL A 93 0.80 -11.56 -3.74
C VAL A 93 0.15 -12.37 -2.63
N LEU A 94 -0.34 -11.68 -1.59
CA LEU A 94 -1.23 -12.27 -0.60
C LEU A 94 -2.66 -11.86 -0.92
N SER A 95 -3.56 -12.83 -1.07
CA SER A 95 -5.00 -12.60 -1.24
C SER A 95 -5.78 -13.15 -0.05
N THR A 96 -6.85 -12.45 0.33
CA THR A 96 -7.74 -12.81 1.44
C THR A 96 -9.05 -12.03 1.32
N ALA A 97 -10.05 -12.37 2.12
CA ALA A 97 -11.28 -11.57 2.22
C ALA A 97 -11.05 -10.26 3.00
N TYR A 98 -12.06 -9.40 3.09
CA TYR A 98 -11.99 -8.09 3.74
C TYR A 98 -11.25 -8.08 5.10
N MET A 99 -10.26 -7.19 5.19
CA MET A 99 -9.33 -7.07 6.33
C MET A 99 -9.47 -5.75 7.10
N ASP A 100 -9.82 -5.85 8.38
CA ASP A 100 -9.70 -4.78 9.35
C ASP A 100 -9.24 -5.30 10.73
N LYS A 101 -9.15 -4.42 11.72
CA LYS A 101 -8.79 -4.77 13.10
C LYS A 101 -9.67 -5.84 13.76
N LYS A 102 -10.89 -6.08 13.26
CA LYS A 102 -11.86 -7.06 13.77
C LYS A 102 -11.80 -8.39 12.99
N THR A 103 -11.52 -8.35 11.69
CA THR A 103 -11.57 -9.51 10.81
C THR A 103 -10.22 -10.20 10.61
N TYR A 104 -9.09 -9.51 10.79
CA TYR A 104 -7.76 -10.01 10.38
C TYR A 104 -7.32 -11.35 10.98
N ARG A 105 -7.89 -11.78 12.12
CA ARG A 105 -7.59 -13.07 12.77
C ARG A 105 -8.45 -14.23 12.31
N LYS A 106 -9.44 -13.96 11.45
CA LYS A 106 -10.47 -14.93 11.06
C LYS A 106 -10.37 -15.30 9.59
N GLN A 107 -9.78 -14.44 8.76
CA GLN A 107 -9.77 -14.65 7.33
C GLN A 107 -8.75 -15.71 6.93
N PRO A 108 -9.12 -16.64 6.02
CA PRO A 108 -8.16 -17.49 5.35
C PRO A 108 -7.32 -16.65 4.38
N ILE A 109 -6.12 -17.12 4.08
CA ILE A 109 -5.21 -16.45 3.14
C ILE A 109 -4.67 -17.44 2.10
N MET A 110 -4.13 -16.86 1.03
CA MET A 110 -3.30 -17.56 0.06
C MET A 110 -2.12 -16.66 -0.30
N ILE A 111 -0.95 -17.24 -0.61
CA ILE A 111 0.20 -16.51 -1.16
C ILE A 111 0.61 -17.14 -2.48
N THR A 112 0.63 -16.31 -3.52
CA THR A 112 1.07 -16.63 -4.89
C THR A 112 2.44 -16.00 -5.14
N ALA A 113 3.33 -16.74 -5.81
CA ALA A 113 4.67 -16.32 -6.18
C ALA A 113 4.68 -15.51 -7.49
N PRO A 114 5.81 -14.84 -7.83
CA PRO A 114 5.93 -14.04 -9.06
C PRO A 114 5.70 -14.78 -10.38
N ASP A 115 5.85 -16.10 -10.38
CA ASP A 115 5.64 -17.01 -11.50
C ASP A 115 4.24 -17.63 -11.50
N ASP A 116 3.31 -17.02 -10.77
CA ASP A 116 1.91 -17.41 -10.60
C ASP A 116 1.68 -18.77 -9.88
N GLU A 117 2.74 -19.36 -9.31
CA GLU A 117 2.58 -20.55 -8.48
C GLU A 117 1.98 -20.21 -7.10
N ILE A 118 0.95 -20.95 -6.68
CA ILE A 118 0.41 -20.84 -5.31
C ILE A 118 1.33 -21.59 -4.34
N VAL A 119 2.26 -20.86 -3.72
CA VAL A 119 3.25 -21.43 -2.80
C VAL A 119 2.70 -21.73 -1.41
N LEU A 120 1.65 -21.02 -0.98
CA LEU A 120 0.93 -21.24 0.29
C LEU A 120 -0.58 -21.19 0.05
N LYS A 121 -1.20 -22.38 -0.02
CA LYS A 121 -2.60 -22.58 -0.39
C LYS A 121 -3.50 -22.87 0.81
N ASP A 122 -4.73 -22.35 0.76
CA ASP A 122 -5.85 -22.58 1.70
C ASP A 122 -5.41 -22.49 3.16
N CYS A 123 -4.80 -21.35 3.51
CA CYS A 123 -4.21 -21.12 4.82
C CYS A 123 -5.25 -20.61 5.81
N SER A 124 -5.49 -21.34 6.89
CA SER A 124 -6.42 -20.94 7.97
C SER A 124 -5.65 -20.47 9.22
N PRO A 125 -6.12 -19.41 9.92
CA PRO A 125 -5.54 -18.99 11.20
C PRO A 125 -5.51 -20.13 12.23
N ARG A 126 -4.47 -20.15 13.07
CA ARG A 126 -4.37 -21.00 14.26
C ARG A 126 -4.72 -20.27 15.54
#